data_AF-A0A8H8JIT0-F1
#
_entry.id   AF-A0A8H8JIT0-F1
#
_cell.length_a   1.000
_cell.length_b   1.000
_cell.length_c   1.000
_cell.angle_alpha   90.00
_cell.angle_beta   90.00
_cell.angle_gamma   90.00
#
_symmetry.space_group_name_H-M   'P 1'
#
loop_
_entity.id
_entity.type
_entity.pdbx_description
1 polymer ?
#
loop_
_entity_poly.entity_id
_entity_poly.type
_entity_poly.pdbx_seq_one_letter_code
_entity_poly.pdbx_strand_id
1 'polypeptide(L)'
;MRPLTEDESKAVFAKLANYIGKNLVHLVDRQDEDYCFRLHRDRVYYLSESAMRMAISVARPNLVSLGTCFGKFSKSGKFKLHITALDYLAQYAKYK
;
A
#
# COMPACT_ATOMS: atom_id res chain seq x y z
N MET A 1 6.16 -11.41 0.34
CA MET A 1 5.88 -10.06 -0.14
C MET A 1 6.51 -9.85 -1.50
N ARG A 2 5.71 -9.56 -2.52
CA ARG A 2 6.18 -9.27 -3.89
C ARG A 2 5.92 -7.81 -4.25
N PRO A 3 6.68 -7.20 -5.19
CA PRO A 3 6.27 -5.96 -5.83
C PRO A 3 4.90 -6.12 -6.50
N LEU A 4 4.16 -5.01 -6.59
CA LEU A 4 2.97 -4.93 -7.42
C LEU A 4 3.42 -4.93 -8.90
N THR A 5 2.61 -5.53 -9.76
CA THR A 5 2.78 -5.35 -11.21
C THR A 5 2.33 -3.96 -11.63
N GLU A 6 2.62 -3.53 -12.86
CA GLU A 6 2.18 -2.23 -13.36
C GLU A 6 0.65 -2.09 -13.34
N ASP A 7 -0.08 -3.13 -13.72
CA ASP A 7 -1.55 -3.12 -13.75
C ASP A 7 -2.15 -3.04 -12.34
N GLU A 8 -1.59 -3.79 -11.40
CA GLU A 8 -1.99 -3.75 -9.99
C GLU A 8 -1.70 -2.38 -9.38
N SER A 9 -0.53 -1.81 -9.70
CA SER A 9 -0.13 -0.48 -9.26
C SER A 9 -1.10 0.57 -9.78
N LYS A 10 -1.42 0.54 -11.08
CA LYS A 10 -2.44 1.41 -11.70
C LYS A 10 -3.79 1.28 -11.00
N ALA A 11 -4.25 0.06 -10.70
CA ALA A 11 -5.53 -0.16 -10.02
C ALA A 11 -5.57 0.39 -8.60
N VAL A 12 -4.49 0.21 -7.83
CA VAL A 12 -4.35 0.75 -6.47
C VAL A 12 -4.30 2.28 -6.51
N PHE A 13 -3.40 2.84 -7.32
CA PHE A 13 -3.22 4.29 -7.42
C PHE A 13 -4.46 4.99 -7.97
N ALA A 14 -5.15 4.43 -8.96
CA ALA A 14 -6.43 4.97 -9.44
C ALA A 14 -7.48 5.02 -8.32
N LYS A 15 -7.53 4.02 -7.45
CA LYS A 15 -8.47 4.01 -6.32
C LYS A 15 -8.10 5.03 -5.26
N LEU A 16 -6.81 5.17 -4.94
CA LEU A 16 -6.31 6.15 -3.97
C LEU A 16 -6.45 7.58 -4.48
N ALA A 17 -6.21 7.81 -5.77
CA ALA A 17 -6.33 9.12 -6.43
C ALA A 17 -7.74 9.72 -6.29
N ASN A 18 -8.78 8.89 -6.17
CA ASN A 18 -10.14 9.37 -5.92
C ASN A 18 -10.29 10.10 -4.57
N TYR A 19 -9.43 9.82 -3.58
CA TYR A 19 -9.49 10.42 -2.23
C TYR A 19 -8.46 11.53 -2.05
N ILE A 20 -7.22 11.29 -2.46
CA ILE A 20 -6.08 12.21 -2.20
C ILE A 20 -5.60 12.95 -3.47
N GLY A 21 -6.09 12.58 -4.65
CA GLY A 21 -5.73 13.24 -5.92
C GLY A 21 -4.23 13.19 -6.20
N LYS A 22 -3.63 14.37 -6.47
CA LYS A 22 -2.20 14.52 -6.79
C LYS A 22 -1.28 14.33 -5.58
N ASN A 23 -1.83 14.32 -4.35
CA ASN A 23 -1.05 14.16 -3.12
C ASN A 23 -0.54 12.73 -2.89
N LEU A 24 -0.82 11.81 -3.84
CA LEU A 24 -0.25 10.47 -3.88
C LEU A 24 1.27 10.44 -3.79
N VAL A 25 1.95 11.46 -4.34
CA VAL A 25 3.41 11.56 -4.32
C VAL A 25 3.93 11.61 -2.88
N HIS A 26 3.22 12.30 -1.98
CA HIS A 26 3.60 12.41 -0.56
C HIS A 26 3.49 11.09 0.22
N LEU A 27 2.79 10.08 -0.30
CA LEU A 27 2.78 8.76 0.31
C LEU A 27 4.05 7.97 -0.01
N VAL A 28 4.69 8.22 -1.15
CA VAL A 28 5.89 7.49 -1.57
C VAL A 28 7.15 8.26 -1.20
N ASP A 29 7.16 9.55 -1.53
CA ASP A 29 8.27 10.47 -1.31
C ASP A 29 8.03 11.26 -0.01
N ARG A 30 8.45 10.66 1.10
CA ARG A 30 8.47 11.29 2.42
C ARG A 30 9.90 11.69 2.74
N GLN A 31 10.07 12.87 3.35
CA GLN A 31 11.40 13.37 3.73
C GLN A 31 12.13 12.47 4.74
N ASP A 32 11.40 11.65 5.49
CA ASP A 32 11.97 10.79 6.53
C ASP A 32 12.59 9.51 5.94
N GLU A 33 11.80 8.74 5.21
CA GLU A 33 12.17 7.43 4.69
C GLU A 33 11.31 7.09 3.47
N ASP A 34 11.87 6.32 2.52
CA ASP A 34 11.14 5.82 1.38
C ASP A 34 10.12 4.75 1.79
N TYR A 35 8.88 4.93 1.36
CA TYR A 35 7.79 3.97 1.58
C TYR A 35 7.43 3.25 0.28
N CYS A 36 7.17 1.95 0.40
CA CYS A 36 6.81 1.10 -0.73
C CYS A 36 5.50 0.35 -0.50
N PHE A 37 4.82 0.02 -1.60
CA PHE A 37 3.68 -0.87 -1.59
C PHE A 37 4.12 -2.29 -1.95
N ARG A 38 3.69 -3.28 -1.16
CA ARG A 38 3.96 -4.70 -1.42
C ARG A 38 2.68 -5.52 -1.36
N LEU A 39 2.61 -6.53 -2.22
CA LEU A 39 1.50 -7.47 -2.24
C LEU A 39 1.89 -8.74 -1.47
N HIS A 40 0.98 -9.20 -0.62
CA HIS A 40 1.07 -10.46 0.10
C HIS A 40 -0.31 -11.07 0.34
N ARG A 41 -0.52 -12.31 -0.12
CA ARG A 41 -1.82 -13.03 -0.04
C ARG A 41 -3.00 -12.15 -0.48
N ASP A 42 -2.86 -11.54 -1.66
CA ASP A 42 -3.83 -10.62 -2.29
C ASP A 42 -4.11 -9.32 -1.51
N ARG A 43 -3.36 -9.05 -0.45
CA ARG A 43 -3.43 -7.81 0.32
C ARG A 43 -2.27 -6.89 -0.03
N VAL A 44 -2.56 -5.61 -0.14
CA VAL A 44 -1.57 -4.56 -0.37
C VAL A 44 -1.21 -3.93 0.96
N TYR A 45 0.07 -3.96 1.27
CA TYR A 45 0.65 -3.38 2.47
C TYR A 45 1.49 -2.16 2.10
N TYR A 46 1.43 -1.14 2.95
CA TYR A 46 2.23 0.07 2.94
C TYR A 46 3.22 0.01 4.10
N LEU A 47 4.51 0.14 3.79
CA LEU A 47 5.61 -0.09 4.71
C LEU A 47 6.85 0.69 4.24
N SER A 48 7.76 0.97 5.16
CA SER A 48 9.06 1.54 4.83
C SER A 48 9.99 0.53 4.16
N GLU A 49 10.97 1.02 3.40
CA GLU A 49 11.96 0.16 2.75
C GLU A 49 12.83 -0.60 3.77
N SER A 50 13.19 0.00 4.90
CA SER A 50 13.94 -0.70 5.97
C SER A 50 13.16 -1.91 6.51
N ALA A 51 11.86 -1.73 6.80
CA ALA A 51 10.99 -2.80 7.26
C ALA A 51 10.85 -3.90 6.21
N MET A 52 10.79 -3.52 4.93
CA MET A 52 10.77 -4.47 3.81
C MET A 52 12.04 -5.31 3.74
N ARG A 53 13.22 -4.70 3.91
CA ARG A 53 14.51 -5.41 3.91
C ARG A 53 14.59 -6.42 5.06
N MET A 54 14.15 -6.05 6.25
CA MET A 54 14.09 -6.98 7.39
C MET A 54 13.11 -8.13 7.14
N ALA A 55 11.96 -7.86 6.49
CA ALA A 55 10.94 -8.85 6.19
C ALA A 55 11.41 -9.95 5.22
N ILE A 56 12.49 -9.73 4.47
CA ILE A 56 13.08 -10.75 3.56
C ILE A 56 13.57 -11.97 4.35
N SER A 57 13.97 -11.79 5.61
CA SER A 57 14.43 -12.88 6.47
C SER A 57 13.30 -13.86 6.88
N VAL A 58 12.04 -13.47 6.74
CA VAL A 58 10.88 -14.27 7.16
C VAL A 58 10.25 -14.99 5.97
N ALA A 59 10.08 -16.31 6.10
CA ALA A 59 9.44 -17.13 5.08
C ALA A 59 7.98 -16.69 4.80
N ARG A 60 7.56 -16.72 3.53
CA ARG A 60 6.19 -16.37 3.09
C ARG A 60 5.04 -17.04 3.86
N PRO A 61 5.09 -18.33 4.26
CA PRO A 61 4.03 -18.94 5.06
C PRO A 61 3.93 -18.35 6.48
N ASN A 62 5.05 -17.92 7.05
CA ASN A 62 5.14 -17.41 8.42
C ASN A 62 4.83 -15.92 8.51
N LEU A 63 4.99 -15.18 7.41
CA LEU A 63 4.65 -13.77 7.35
C LEU A 63 3.13 -13.57 7.24
N VAL A 64 2.51 -12.98 8.26
CA VAL A 64 1.06 -12.72 8.28
C VAL A 64 0.74 -11.33 7.75
N SER A 65 1.33 -10.30 8.36
CA SER A 65 1.17 -8.88 8.00
C SER A 65 2.45 -8.12 8.29
N LEU A 66 2.74 -7.08 7.51
CA LEU A 66 3.87 -6.20 7.76
C LEU A 66 3.50 -4.78 7.31
N GLY A 67 3.64 -3.81 8.22
CA GLY A 67 3.16 -2.44 8.01
C GLY A 67 1.64 -2.35 8.00
N THR A 68 1.12 -1.36 7.26
CA THR A 68 -0.30 -1.03 7.23
C THR A 68 -0.97 -1.67 6.03
N CYS A 69 -2.04 -2.44 6.26
CA CYS A 69 -2.85 -3.00 5.18
C CYS A 69 -3.69 -1.89 4.53
N PHE A 70 -3.45 -1.56 3.27
CA PHE A 70 -4.26 -0.56 2.57
C PHE A 70 -5.53 -1.17 1.96
N GLY A 71 -5.51 -2.46 1.66
CA GLY A 71 -6.64 -3.11 1.05
C GLY A 71 -6.30 -4.48 0.49
N LYS A 72 -7.23 -5.03 -0.28
CA LYS A 72 -7.05 -6.31 -0.96
C LYS A 72 -7.61 -6.30 -2.37
N PHE A 73 -7.05 -7.14 -3.22
CA PHE A 73 -7.63 -7.45 -4.52
C PHE A 73 -8.78 -8.46 -4.35
N SER A 74 -9.90 -8.22 -5.03
CA SER A 74 -10.95 -9.21 -5.19
C SER A 74 -10.53 -10.28 -6.19
N LYS A 75 -11.23 -11.42 -6.20
CA LYS A 75 -11.09 -12.45 -7.25
C LYS A 75 -11.31 -11.89 -8.66
N SER A 76 -12.07 -10.80 -8.78
CA SER A 76 -12.32 -10.07 -10.04
C SER A 76 -11.27 -9.01 -10.38
N GLY A 77 -10.13 -8.96 -9.66
CA GLY A 77 -9.04 -8.03 -9.92
C GLY A 77 -9.28 -6.59 -9.46
N LYS A 78 -10.40 -6.30 -8.79
CA LYS A 78 -10.70 -4.95 -8.30
C LYS A 78 -10.06 -4.73 -6.92
N PHE A 79 -9.40 -3.60 -6.75
CA PHE A 79 -8.83 -3.21 -5.47
C PHE A 79 -9.90 -2.67 -4.52
N LYS A 80 -10.06 -3.30 -3.35
CA LYS A 80 -10.93 -2.87 -2.27
C LYS A 80 -10.08 -2.28 -1.15
N LEU A 81 -10.27 -0.99 -0.89
CA LEU A 81 -9.63 -0.27 0.21
C LEU A 81 -10.17 -0.76 1.56
N HIS A 82 -9.29 -0.86 2.56
CA HIS A 82 -9.64 -1.18 3.95
C HIS A 82 -9.56 0.07 4.83
N ILE A 83 -10.31 0.08 5.93
CA ILE A 83 -10.36 1.23 6.87
C ILE A 83 -9.01 1.56 7.50
N THR A 84 -8.11 0.59 7.60
CA THR A 84 -6.74 0.76 8.10
C THR A 84 -5.89 1.73 7.26
N ALA A 85 -6.30 2.06 6.03
CA ALA A 85 -5.66 3.11 5.23
C ALA A 85 -6.07 4.54 5.62
N LEU A 86 -7.12 4.70 6.43
CA LEU A 86 -7.76 6.00 6.69
C LEU A 86 -6.79 7.01 7.28
N ASP A 87 -5.98 6.61 8.26
CA ASP A 87 -5.05 7.53 8.95
C ASP A 87 -4.02 8.16 8.00
N TYR A 88 -3.61 7.41 6.97
CA TYR A 88 -2.68 7.89 5.95
C TYR A 88 -3.38 8.73 4.89
N LEU A 89 -4.60 8.35 4.50
CA LEU A 89 -5.35 9.07 3.47
C LEU A 89 -5.97 10.38 3.97
N ALA A 90 -6.40 10.41 5.23
CA ALA A 90 -7.02 11.59 5.84
C ALA A 90 -6.07 12.79 5.89
N GLN A 91 -4.77 12.55 6.07
CA GLN A 91 -3.74 13.61 6.10
C GLN A 91 -3.67 14.39 4.78
N TYR A 92 -3.93 13.70 3.66
CA TYR A 92 -3.77 14.24 2.31
C TYR A 92 -5.10 14.34 1.54
N ALA A 93 -6.22 14.16 2.23
CA ALA A 93 -7.55 14.18 1.64
C ALA A 93 -7.84 15.53 0.98
N LYS A 94 -8.34 15.49 -0.25
CA LYS A 94 -8.59 16.70 -1.05
C LYS A 94 -9.74 17.56 -0.49
N TYR A 95 -10.74 16.91 0.10
CA TYR A 95 -11.89 17.55 0.71
C TYR A 95 -11.83 17.26 2.21
N LYS A 96 -11.61 18.30 3.02
CA LYS A 96 -11.68 18.24 4.48
C LYS A 96 -13.07 18.63 4.95
#